data_AF-A0A1S3JD33-F1
#
_entry.id   AF-A0A1S3JD33-F1
#
_cell.length_a   1.000
_cell.length_b   1.000
_cell.length_c   1.000
_cell.angle_alpha   90.00
_cell.angle_beta   90.00
_cell.angle_gamma   90.00
#
_symmetry.space_group_name_H-M   'P 1'
#
loop_
_entity.id
_entity.type
_entity.pdbx_description
1 polymer ?
#
loop_
_entity_poly.entity_id
_entity_poly.type
_entity_poly.pdbx_seq_one_letter_code
_entity_poly.pdbx_strand_id
1 'polypeptide(L)'
;MFRLKVPLILLILYCFLTVGSETVAPKAGADSLQVKPVAGCSFEDGQCVYNVNLGHRGTCDTTGKDGDTALVKLAELQNKLLEQSLLSQAVSMKYDNVTMVIQQLQLALNSLDAVTRQELQPLVQTVVSANNATRAELASMLARLQTLGKEQGNVLLWLNRIENERAQLLSKVDTSSKVYSSCSEWKRNGHDKNGHYLLDVDGKGGVPAFYVWCNMTSSPPTAFIGHDQGLRTKTDGYEKEGSHIFRVLYDVTMRQLTALMANPTNCKQYFKYECHGAAINYGGAAYSWWVSRDGEKMTYWPGGDPKLGGCACERTNSCAGGHKCNCDMNDLTWRQDEGYITHVTKLPVTELRFGDTGGAGEQGYFTLGPVECEN
;
A
#
# COMPACT_ATOMS: atom_id res chain seq x y z
N MET A 1 25.60 -15.22 -18.49
CA MET A 1 24.63 -15.24 -19.61
C MET A 1 23.22 -15.34 -19.04
N PHE A 2 22.54 -14.20 -18.82
CA PHE A 2 21.10 -14.16 -18.57
C PHE A 2 20.52 -13.13 -19.54
N ARG A 3 19.92 -13.59 -20.63
CA ARG A 3 19.12 -12.74 -21.52
C ARG A 3 17.78 -12.51 -20.83
N LEU A 4 17.56 -11.34 -20.24
CA LEU A 4 16.23 -10.90 -19.85
C LEU A 4 15.40 -10.73 -21.13
N LYS A 5 14.45 -11.64 -21.37
CA LYS A 5 13.33 -11.35 -22.28
C LYS A 5 12.47 -10.30 -21.59
N VAL A 6 12.31 -9.14 -22.23
CA VAL A 6 11.29 -8.17 -21.84
C VAL A 6 9.93 -8.86 -21.96
N PRO A 7 9.14 -8.98 -20.88
CA PRO A 7 7.84 -9.62 -20.95
C PRO A 7 6.88 -8.73 -21.75
N LEU A 8 6.05 -9.35 -22.57
CA LEU A 8 4.96 -8.77 -23.37
C LEU A 8 4.06 -7.79 -22.59
N ILE A 9 4.09 -7.89 -21.26
CA ILE A 9 3.39 -7.07 -20.27
C ILE A 9 3.80 -5.58 -20.32
N LEU A 10 5.08 -5.27 -20.57
CA LEU A 10 5.58 -3.88 -20.65
C LEU A 10 5.11 -3.15 -21.93
N LEU A 11 4.90 -3.91 -23.01
CA LEU A 11 4.34 -3.38 -24.27
C LEU A 11 2.85 -3.03 -24.14
N ILE A 12 2.10 -3.79 -23.33
CA ILE A 12 0.68 -3.52 -23.06
C ILE A 12 0.54 -2.26 -22.22
N LEU A 13 1.39 -2.05 -21.20
CA LEU A 13 1.38 -0.82 -20.39
C LEU A 13 1.72 0.44 -21.19
N TYR A 14 2.64 0.35 -22.16
CA TYR A 14 3.03 1.51 -22.98
C TYR A 14 1.89 2.03 -23.86
N CYS A 15 0.97 1.16 -24.29
CA CYS A 15 -0.21 1.55 -25.08
C CYS A 15 -1.29 2.29 -24.26
N PHE A 16 -1.34 2.11 -22.94
CA PHE A 16 -2.33 2.80 -22.10
C PHE A 16 -1.88 4.20 -21.66
N LEU A 17 -0.57 4.44 -21.53
CA LEU A 17 -0.03 5.70 -20.99
C LEU A 17 -0.02 6.87 -21.99
N THR A 18 -0.10 6.61 -23.30
CA THR A 18 -0.09 7.66 -24.34
C THR A 18 -1.42 8.39 -24.52
N VAL A 19 -2.49 7.97 -23.85
CA VAL A 19 -3.84 8.55 -23.97
C VAL A 19 -4.08 9.75 -23.03
N GLY A 20 -3.14 10.03 -22.11
CA GLY A 20 -3.34 10.97 -21.00
C GLY A 20 -2.89 12.42 -21.19
N SER A 21 -2.56 12.89 -22.40
CA SER A 21 -2.05 14.25 -22.60
C SER A 21 -2.68 14.93 -23.80
N GLU A 22 -3.79 15.65 -23.59
CA GLU A 22 -4.08 16.87 -24.36
C GLU A 22 -5.09 17.77 -23.60
N THR A 23 -4.67 19.00 -23.37
CA THR A 23 -5.37 20.07 -22.64
C THR A 23 -6.40 20.78 -23.52
N VAL A 24 -7.60 21.12 -22.99
CA VAL A 24 -8.55 22.01 -23.70
C VAL A 24 -9.11 23.11 -22.79
N ALA A 25 -8.95 24.36 -23.23
CA ALA A 25 -9.52 25.59 -22.68
C ALA A 25 -10.85 25.97 -23.40
N PRO A 26 -11.67 26.90 -22.86
CA PRO A 26 -13.13 26.84 -22.99
C PRO A 26 -13.72 27.72 -24.10
N LYS A 27 -14.89 27.33 -24.65
CA LYS A 27 -15.80 28.27 -25.34
C LYS A 27 -17.28 27.91 -25.14
N ALA A 28 -18.07 28.97 -25.00
CA ALA A 28 -19.46 29.03 -24.54
C ALA A 28 -20.51 28.88 -25.65
N GLY A 29 -21.74 28.54 -25.24
CA GLY A 29 -22.97 28.66 -26.04
C GLY A 29 -24.04 27.64 -25.60
N ALA A 30 -25.06 28.08 -24.87
CA ALA A 30 -26.18 27.28 -24.42
C ALA A 30 -27.24 27.10 -25.52
N ASP A 31 -27.71 25.87 -25.75
CA ASP A 31 -29.13 25.50 -25.60
C ASP A 31 -29.41 24.02 -25.94
N SER A 32 -30.43 23.48 -25.27
CA SER A 32 -31.01 22.13 -25.36
C SER A 32 -30.30 20.99 -24.62
N LEU A 33 -30.98 20.51 -23.58
CA LEU A 33 -30.69 19.30 -22.81
C LEU A 33 -31.01 18.08 -23.70
N GLN A 34 -30.05 17.68 -24.54
CA GLN A 34 -30.04 16.39 -25.23
C GLN A 34 -28.88 15.59 -24.65
N VAL A 35 -29.20 14.46 -24.02
CA VAL A 35 -28.22 13.49 -23.51
C VAL A 35 -27.37 13.02 -24.71
N LYS A 36 -26.16 13.56 -24.85
CA LYS A 36 -25.18 13.05 -25.82
C LYS A 36 -24.63 11.73 -25.28
N PRO A 37 -24.55 10.66 -26.10
CA PRO A 37 -23.86 9.44 -25.72
C PRO A 37 -22.39 9.76 -25.43
N VAL A 38 -21.80 9.05 -24.47
CA VAL A 38 -20.35 9.02 -24.24
C VAL A 38 -19.69 8.71 -25.59
N ALA A 39 -18.82 9.62 -26.04
CA ALA A 39 -18.18 9.54 -27.35
C ALA A 39 -17.38 8.23 -27.49
N GLY A 40 -17.74 7.40 -28.46
CA GLY A 40 -16.99 6.19 -28.78
C GLY A 40 -17.75 5.11 -29.55
N CYS A 41 -19.09 5.08 -29.47
CA CYS A 41 -19.90 4.05 -30.14
C CYS A 41 -20.76 4.64 -31.27
N SER A 42 -20.68 4.04 -32.46
CA SER A 42 -21.53 4.32 -33.63
C SER A 42 -22.27 3.05 -34.06
N PHE A 43 -23.49 3.20 -34.56
CA PHE A 43 -24.31 2.08 -35.05
C PHE A 43 -24.20 2.02 -36.57
N GLU A 44 -23.58 0.97 -37.10
CA GLU A 44 -23.43 0.70 -38.54
C GLU A 44 -23.99 -0.69 -38.84
N ASP A 45 -24.78 -0.84 -39.91
CA ASP A 45 -25.35 -2.11 -40.39
C ASP A 45 -25.99 -3.02 -39.33
N GLY A 46 -26.70 -2.43 -38.35
CA GLY A 46 -27.41 -3.17 -37.31
C GLY A 46 -26.53 -3.70 -36.18
N GLN A 47 -25.25 -3.29 -36.10
CA GLN A 47 -24.34 -3.59 -34.99
C GLN A 47 -23.80 -2.32 -34.32
N CYS A 48 -23.59 -2.39 -33.01
CA CYS A 48 -22.92 -1.34 -32.25
C CYS A 48 -21.40 -1.53 -32.41
N VAL A 49 -20.71 -0.50 -32.91
CA VAL A 49 -19.27 -0.53 -33.23
C VAL A 49 -18.59 0.58 -32.43
N TYR A 50 -17.46 0.28 -31.79
CA TYR A 50 -16.62 1.31 -31.18
C TYR A 50 -15.38 1.59 -32.03
N ASN A 51 -15.09 2.86 -32.26
CA ASN A 51 -13.90 3.31 -32.98
C ASN A 51 -12.84 3.78 -31.97
N VAL A 52 -11.87 2.93 -31.67
CA VAL A 52 -10.60 3.38 -31.08
C VAL A 52 -9.73 3.87 -32.23
N ASN A 53 -9.12 5.06 -32.11
CA ASN A 53 -8.20 5.67 -33.07
C ASN A 53 -6.87 4.86 -33.23
N LEU A 54 -6.95 3.55 -33.48
CA LEU A 54 -5.83 2.62 -33.67
C LEU A 54 -6.11 1.58 -34.78
N GLY A 55 -7.15 1.74 -35.60
CA GLY A 55 -7.35 0.89 -36.79
C GLY A 55 -7.71 -0.57 -36.50
N HIS A 56 -8.29 -0.87 -35.33
CA HIS A 56 -8.91 -2.17 -35.05
C HIS A 56 -10.42 -2.02 -34.93
N ARG A 57 -11.17 -2.70 -35.82
CA ARG A 57 -12.62 -2.87 -35.72
C ARG A 57 -12.91 -4.07 -34.80
N GLY A 58 -13.59 -3.82 -33.68
CA GLY A 58 -14.17 -4.86 -32.83
C GLY A 58 -15.70 -4.75 -32.83
N THR A 59 -16.40 -5.89 -32.83
CA THR A 59 -17.85 -5.96 -32.67
C THR A 59 -18.23 -5.87 -31.19
N CYS A 60 -19.19 -5.03 -30.80
CA CYS A 60 -19.76 -5.10 -29.46
C CYS A 60 -20.70 -6.31 -29.37
N ASP A 61 -20.25 -7.38 -28.71
CA ASP A 61 -21.14 -8.48 -28.35
C ASP A 61 -22.13 -8.01 -27.27
N THR A 62 -23.41 -7.91 -27.64
CA THR A 62 -24.52 -7.53 -26.76
C THR A 62 -24.95 -8.66 -25.83
N THR A 63 -24.32 -9.85 -25.89
CA THR A 63 -24.66 -10.99 -25.03
C THR A 63 -23.95 -10.99 -23.66
N GLY A 64 -23.07 -10.02 -23.40
CA GLY A 64 -22.37 -9.87 -22.10
C GLY A 64 -21.16 -10.79 -21.91
N LYS A 65 -20.97 -11.81 -22.76
CA LYS A 65 -19.92 -12.84 -22.62
C LYS A 65 -18.49 -12.30 -22.76
N ASP A 66 -18.26 -11.34 -23.65
CA ASP A 66 -16.95 -10.73 -23.84
C ASP A 66 -16.59 -9.77 -22.69
N GLY A 67 -17.58 -9.07 -22.13
CA GLY A 67 -17.42 -8.23 -20.94
C GLY A 67 -17.06 -9.06 -19.71
N ASP A 68 -17.77 -10.17 -19.48
CA ASP A 68 -17.48 -11.09 -18.38
C ASP A 68 -16.10 -11.75 -18.52
N THR A 69 -15.67 -12.07 -19.75
CA THR A 69 -14.33 -12.60 -20.01
C THR A 69 -13.23 -11.57 -19.72
N ALA A 70 -13.46 -10.29 -20.06
CA ALA A 70 -12.51 -9.21 -19.74
C ALA A 70 -12.39 -8.99 -18.23
N LEU A 71 -13.50 -9.11 -17.49
CA LEU A 71 -13.54 -8.94 -16.04
C LEU A 71 -12.86 -10.09 -15.29
N VAL A 72 -13.05 -11.33 -15.73
CA VAL A 72 -12.33 -12.48 -15.17
C VAL A 72 -10.81 -12.28 -15.34
N LYS A 73 -10.37 -11.84 -16.53
CA LYS A 73 -8.96 -11.51 -16.77
C LYS A 73 -8.47 -10.34 -15.91
N LEU A 74 -9.33 -9.35 -15.65
CA LEU A 74 -9.02 -8.21 -14.79
C LEU A 74 -8.80 -8.67 -13.33
N ALA A 75 -9.73 -9.47 -12.80
CA ALA A 75 -9.63 -10.03 -11.45
C ALA A 75 -8.39 -10.92 -11.29
N GLU A 76 -8.06 -11.74 -12.30
CA GLU A 76 -6.82 -12.52 -12.33
C GLU A 76 -5.56 -11.64 -12.33
N LEU A 77 -5.57 -10.54 -13.09
CA LEU A 77 -4.48 -9.58 -13.13
C LEU A 77 -4.30 -8.88 -11.79
N GLN A 78 -5.40 -8.43 -11.15
CA GLN A 78 -5.37 -7.82 -9.82
C GLN A 78 -4.79 -8.78 -8.77
N ASN A 79 -5.24 -10.04 -8.76
CA ASN A 79 -4.73 -11.06 -7.84
C ASN A 79 -3.22 -11.27 -8.02
N LYS A 80 -2.75 -11.40 -9.27
CA LYS A 80 -1.31 -11.53 -9.58
C LYS A 80 -0.51 -10.29 -9.17
N LEU A 81 -1.07 -9.10 -9.37
CA LEU A 81 -0.42 -7.83 -9.02
C LEU A 81 -0.23 -7.73 -7.51
N LEU A 82 -1.26 -8.08 -6.74
CA LEU A 82 -1.23 -8.05 -5.28
C LEU A 82 -0.28 -9.12 -4.71
N GLU A 83 -0.29 -10.34 -5.25
CA GLU A 83 0.67 -11.40 -4.86
C GLU A 83 2.12 -10.96 -5.12
N GLN A 84 2.40 -10.34 -6.27
CA GLN A 84 3.72 -9.79 -6.57
C GLN A 84 4.11 -8.66 -5.62
N SER A 85 3.16 -7.78 -5.29
CA SER A 85 3.35 -6.69 -4.33
C SER A 85 3.72 -7.21 -2.94
N LEU A 86 2.97 -8.20 -2.43
CA LEU A 86 3.24 -8.86 -1.13
C LEU A 86 4.60 -9.59 -1.13
N LEU A 87 4.94 -10.30 -2.21
CA LEU A 87 6.22 -10.98 -2.32
C LEU A 87 7.38 -9.97 -2.37
N SER A 88 7.21 -8.87 -3.11
CA SER A 88 8.20 -7.80 -3.20
C SER A 88 8.40 -7.09 -1.86
N GLN A 89 7.33 -6.85 -1.09
CA GLN A 89 7.41 -6.37 0.29
C GLN A 89 8.24 -7.32 1.14
N ALA A 90 7.92 -8.62 1.12
CA ALA A 90 8.62 -9.62 1.91
C ALA A 90 10.11 -9.69 1.57
N VAL A 91 10.48 -9.60 0.29
CA VAL A 91 11.88 -9.59 -0.16
C VAL A 91 12.60 -8.33 0.32
N SER A 92 12.00 -7.14 0.14
CA SER A 92 12.61 -5.88 0.62
C SER A 92 12.80 -5.88 2.14
N MET A 93 11.76 -6.26 2.90
CA MET A 93 11.82 -6.31 4.36
C MET A 93 12.88 -7.30 4.87
N LYS A 94 12.94 -8.50 4.27
CA LYS A 94 13.94 -9.51 4.66
C LYS A 94 15.36 -9.03 4.38
N TYR A 95 15.55 -8.26 3.31
CA TYR A 95 16.83 -7.71 2.92
C TYR A 95 17.34 -6.61 3.86
N ASP A 96 16.48 -5.67 4.21
CA ASP A 96 16.83 -4.58 5.12
C ASP A 96 17.00 -5.08 6.57
N ASN A 97 16.26 -6.12 6.98
CA ASN A 97 16.48 -6.83 8.24
C ASN A 97 17.89 -7.41 8.37
N VAL A 98 18.50 -7.91 7.28
CA VAL A 98 19.90 -8.40 7.32
C VAL A 98 20.88 -7.26 7.62
N THR A 99 20.65 -6.06 7.06
CA THR A 99 21.50 -4.89 7.33
C THR A 99 21.41 -4.47 8.79
N MET A 100 20.21 -4.44 9.37
CA MET A 100 20.03 -4.15 10.80
C MET A 100 20.70 -5.20 11.69
N VAL A 101 20.55 -6.50 11.38
CA VAL A 101 21.20 -7.58 12.13
C VAL A 101 22.72 -7.47 12.08
N ILE A 102 23.30 -7.14 10.93
CA ILE A 102 24.75 -6.94 10.79
C ILE A 102 25.24 -5.76 11.63
N GLN A 103 24.48 -4.66 11.70
CA GLN A 103 24.83 -3.55 12.57
C GLN A 103 24.72 -3.90 14.06
N GLN A 104 23.69 -4.66 14.46
CA GLN A 104 23.57 -5.18 15.82
C GLN A 104 24.74 -6.11 16.17
N LEU A 105 25.16 -6.98 15.24
CA LEU A 105 26.35 -7.81 15.39
C LEU A 105 27.61 -6.97 15.60
N GLN A 106 27.78 -5.88 14.83
CA GLN A 106 28.92 -4.98 14.97
C GLN A 106 28.91 -4.25 16.34
N LEU A 107 27.74 -3.81 16.80
CA LEU A 107 27.58 -3.20 18.12
C LEU A 107 27.85 -4.19 19.25
N ALA A 108 27.33 -5.42 19.14
CA ALA A 108 27.58 -6.48 20.09
C ALA A 108 29.08 -6.82 20.15
N LEU A 109 29.75 -6.94 19.00
CA LEU A 109 31.20 -7.14 18.92
C LEU A 109 31.98 -6.03 19.65
N ASN A 110 31.56 -4.78 19.50
CA ASN A 110 32.19 -3.63 20.16
C ASN A 110 31.98 -3.61 21.70
N SER A 111 31.03 -4.38 22.21
CA SER A 111 30.77 -4.52 23.66
C SER A 111 31.58 -5.63 24.34
N LEU A 112 32.23 -6.50 23.56
CA LEU A 112 33.05 -7.60 24.07
C LEU A 112 34.42 -7.12 24.58
N ASP A 113 35.05 -7.96 25.41
CA ASP A 113 36.43 -7.75 25.84
C ASP A 113 37.41 -7.74 24.66
N ALA A 114 38.58 -7.15 24.86
CA ALA A 114 39.56 -6.92 23.79
C ALA A 114 40.02 -8.22 23.11
N VAL A 115 40.17 -9.32 23.87
CA VAL A 115 40.68 -10.60 23.36
C VAL A 115 39.61 -11.25 22.48
N THR A 116 38.39 -11.38 23.00
CA THR A 116 37.28 -11.99 22.26
C THR A 116 36.90 -11.17 21.03
N ARG A 117 36.95 -9.83 21.14
CA ARG A 117 36.74 -8.94 19.99
C ARG A 117 37.79 -9.18 18.91
N GLN A 118 39.08 -9.27 19.28
CA GLN A 118 40.16 -9.47 18.32
C GLN A 118 40.02 -10.80 17.57
N GLU A 119 39.53 -11.85 18.23
CA GLU A 119 39.26 -13.15 17.60
C GLU A 119 38.05 -13.13 16.66
N LEU A 120 36.95 -12.46 17.04
CA LEU A 120 35.70 -12.46 16.27
C LEU A 120 35.63 -11.39 15.18
N GLN A 121 36.43 -10.33 15.27
CA GLN A 121 36.38 -9.21 14.33
C GLN A 121 36.63 -9.58 12.85
N PRO A 122 37.57 -10.48 12.50
CA PRO A 122 37.75 -10.93 11.11
C PRO A 122 36.52 -11.66 10.56
N LEU A 123 35.83 -12.45 11.40
CA LEU A 123 34.62 -13.18 11.01
C LEU A 123 33.47 -12.22 10.73
N VAL A 124 33.24 -11.25 11.63
CA VAL A 124 32.21 -10.22 11.43
C VAL A 124 32.51 -9.38 10.20
N GLN A 125 33.77 -8.98 9.97
CA GLN A 125 34.16 -8.21 8.79
C GLN A 125 33.92 -8.98 7.49
N THR A 126 34.10 -10.31 7.50
CA THR A 126 33.79 -11.17 6.35
C THR A 126 32.29 -11.14 6.03
N VAL A 127 31.44 -11.26 7.06
CA VAL A 127 29.97 -11.18 6.92
C VAL A 127 29.54 -9.80 6.40
N VAL A 128 30.09 -8.72 6.96
CA VAL A 128 29.82 -7.33 6.53
C VAL A 128 30.18 -7.14 5.06
N SER A 129 31.37 -7.59 4.67
CA SER A 129 31.89 -7.41 3.31
C SER A 129 31.08 -8.21 2.28
N ALA A 130 30.72 -9.46 2.61
CA ALA A 130 29.85 -10.29 1.77
C ALA A 130 28.47 -9.65 1.58
N ASN A 131 27.87 -9.15 2.66
CA ASN A 131 26.59 -8.45 2.59
C ASN A 131 26.67 -7.18 1.74
N ASN A 132 27.71 -6.36 1.91
CA ASN A 132 27.90 -5.15 1.12
C ASN A 132 28.09 -5.45 -0.38
N ALA A 133 28.79 -6.54 -0.72
CA ALA A 133 28.92 -6.98 -2.11
C ALA A 133 27.57 -7.40 -2.70
N THR A 134 26.79 -8.22 -1.98
CA THR A 134 25.42 -8.58 -2.39
C THR A 134 24.51 -7.35 -2.51
N ARG A 135 24.73 -6.31 -1.69
CA ARG A 135 24.05 -5.00 -1.78
C ARG A 135 24.39 -4.22 -3.02
N ALA A 136 25.67 -4.15 -3.37
CA ALA A 136 26.07 -3.50 -4.61
C ALA A 136 25.42 -4.17 -5.83
N GLU A 137 25.34 -5.51 -5.83
CA GLU A 137 24.72 -6.27 -6.91
C GLU A 137 23.19 -6.08 -6.99
N LEU A 138 22.50 -6.02 -5.85
CA LEU A 138 21.03 -5.98 -5.80
C LEU A 138 20.44 -4.56 -5.78
N ALA A 139 21.25 -3.52 -5.54
CA ALA A 139 20.77 -2.14 -5.38
C ALA A 139 19.90 -1.65 -6.55
N SER A 140 20.32 -1.92 -7.78
CA SER A 140 19.56 -1.57 -8.99
C SER A 140 18.23 -2.33 -9.08
N MET A 141 18.20 -3.60 -8.67
CA MET A 141 16.99 -4.41 -8.66
C MET A 141 16.00 -3.93 -7.59
N LEU A 142 16.48 -3.58 -6.40
CA LEU A 142 15.64 -3.04 -5.32
C LEU A 142 15.00 -1.70 -5.70
N ALA A 143 15.78 -0.78 -6.28
CA ALA A 143 15.25 0.50 -6.74
C ALA A 143 14.15 0.32 -7.81
N ARG A 144 14.33 -0.64 -8.71
CA ARG A 144 13.32 -1.00 -9.72
C ARG A 144 12.09 -1.64 -9.08
N LEU A 145 12.25 -2.53 -8.10
CA LEU A 145 11.14 -3.12 -7.36
C LEU A 145 10.32 -2.08 -6.60
N GLN A 146 10.97 -1.08 -5.99
CA GLN A 146 10.27 0.02 -5.33
C GLN A 146 9.45 0.86 -6.32
N THR A 147 10.03 1.19 -7.47
CA THR A 147 9.34 1.94 -8.53
C THR A 147 8.14 1.16 -9.05
N LEU A 148 8.35 -0.13 -9.37
CA LEU A 148 7.28 -1.02 -9.80
C LEU A 148 6.21 -1.15 -8.73
N GLY A 149 6.55 -1.29 -7.45
CA GLY A 149 5.58 -1.37 -6.36
C GLY A 149 4.66 -0.13 -6.29
N LYS A 150 5.22 1.07 -6.51
CA LYS A 150 4.43 2.31 -6.56
C LYS A 150 3.52 2.37 -7.80
N GLU A 151 4.06 2.00 -8.97
CA GLU A 151 3.26 1.92 -10.20
C GLU A 151 2.13 0.89 -10.09
N GLN A 152 2.42 -0.28 -9.50
CA GLN A 152 1.44 -1.33 -9.22
C GLN A 152 0.35 -0.82 -8.28
N GLY A 153 0.70 -0.11 -7.20
CA GLY A 153 -0.28 0.52 -6.30
C GLY A 153 -1.20 1.49 -7.04
N ASN A 154 -0.64 2.36 -7.89
CA ASN A 154 -1.42 3.29 -8.70
C ASN A 154 -2.38 2.58 -9.68
N VAL A 155 -1.93 1.49 -10.29
CA VAL A 155 -2.78 0.66 -11.17
C VAL A 155 -3.90 0.02 -10.37
N LEU A 156 -3.61 -0.50 -9.18
CA LEU A 156 -4.61 -1.14 -8.33
C LEU A 156 -5.71 -0.15 -7.90
N LEU A 157 -5.34 1.08 -7.51
CA LEU A 157 -6.29 2.17 -7.22
C LEU A 157 -7.22 2.44 -8.42
N TRP A 158 -6.66 2.51 -9.62
CA TRP A 158 -7.43 2.79 -10.84
C TRP A 158 -8.39 1.64 -11.18
N LEU A 159 -7.91 0.40 -11.07
CA LEU A 159 -8.73 -0.79 -11.29
C LEU A 159 -9.89 -0.88 -10.30
N ASN A 160 -9.61 -0.71 -9.00
CA ASN A 160 -10.64 -0.73 -7.96
C ASN A 160 -11.70 0.37 -8.19
N ARG A 161 -11.28 1.57 -8.62
CA ARG A 161 -12.22 2.63 -8.97
C ARG A 161 -13.15 2.23 -10.11
N ILE A 162 -12.62 1.66 -11.19
CA ILE A 162 -13.42 1.21 -12.34
C ILE A 162 -14.40 0.12 -11.93
N GLU A 163 -13.96 -0.86 -11.13
CA GLU A 163 -14.81 -1.94 -10.66
C GLU A 163 -15.93 -1.43 -9.74
N ASN A 164 -15.61 -0.47 -8.86
CA ASN A 164 -16.61 0.17 -8.00
C ASN A 164 -17.63 0.99 -8.80
N GLU A 165 -17.19 1.75 -9.80
CA GLU A 165 -18.09 2.48 -10.71
C GLU A 165 -18.98 1.52 -11.50
N ARG A 166 -18.41 0.43 -12.01
CA ARG A 166 -19.17 -0.65 -12.66
C ARG A 166 -20.19 -1.27 -11.72
N ALA A 167 -19.83 -1.60 -10.48
CA ALA A 167 -20.75 -2.19 -9.51
C ALA A 167 -21.93 -1.26 -9.22
N GLN A 168 -21.68 0.05 -9.11
CA GLN A 168 -22.74 1.05 -8.96
C GLN A 168 -23.67 1.09 -10.19
N LEU A 169 -23.13 0.97 -11.40
CA LEU A 169 -23.95 0.91 -12.61
C LEU A 169 -24.76 -0.39 -12.66
N LEU A 170 -24.16 -1.54 -12.34
CA LEU A 170 -24.84 -2.84 -12.33
C LEU A 170 -25.98 -2.89 -11.31
N SER A 171 -25.80 -2.32 -10.12
CA SER A 171 -26.86 -2.27 -9.10
C SER A 171 -28.13 -1.54 -9.58
N LYS A 172 -28.02 -0.67 -10.60
CA LYS A 172 -29.16 0.04 -11.21
C LYS A 172 -29.85 -0.78 -12.29
N VAL A 173 -29.19 -1.81 -12.82
CA VAL A 173 -29.65 -2.61 -13.97
C VAL A 173 -30.08 -4.01 -13.54
N ASP A 174 -29.41 -4.61 -12.55
CA ASP A 174 -29.72 -5.92 -12.00
C ASP A 174 -29.92 -5.84 -10.47
N THR A 175 -31.19 -5.88 -10.06
CA THR A 175 -31.58 -5.89 -8.65
C THR A 175 -31.58 -7.29 -8.04
N SER A 176 -31.23 -8.34 -8.81
CA SER A 176 -31.28 -9.74 -8.38
C SER A 176 -29.93 -10.30 -7.93
N SER A 177 -28.82 -9.66 -8.31
CA SER A 177 -27.47 -10.00 -7.86
C SER A 177 -27.37 -9.91 -6.33
N LYS A 178 -27.12 -11.05 -5.67
CA LYS A 178 -26.89 -11.11 -4.23
C LYS A 178 -25.54 -10.49 -3.89
N VAL A 179 -25.57 -9.46 -3.06
CA VAL A 179 -24.39 -8.84 -2.46
C VAL A 179 -24.43 -9.14 -0.97
N TYR A 180 -23.30 -9.57 -0.42
CA TYR A 180 -23.17 -9.91 1.00
C TYR A 180 -22.43 -8.81 1.76
N SER A 181 -22.58 -8.81 3.08
CA SER A 181 -22.06 -7.76 3.95
C SER A 181 -20.61 -7.94 4.35
N SER A 182 -20.04 -9.14 4.18
CA SER A 182 -18.68 -9.44 4.62
C SER A 182 -18.02 -10.60 3.88
N CYS A 183 -16.70 -10.73 4.03
CA CYS A 183 -15.94 -11.87 3.50
C CYS A 183 -16.42 -13.20 4.12
N SER A 184 -16.72 -13.23 5.43
CA SER A 184 -17.29 -14.40 6.10
C SER A 184 -18.63 -14.80 5.51
N GLU A 185 -19.47 -13.85 5.13
CA GLU A 185 -20.76 -14.16 4.53
C GLU A 185 -20.61 -14.72 3.11
N TRP A 186 -19.72 -14.16 2.30
CA TRP A 186 -19.33 -14.77 1.02
C TRP A 186 -18.86 -16.22 1.21
N LYS A 187 -17.97 -16.46 2.18
CA LYS A 187 -17.47 -17.81 2.50
C LYS A 187 -18.57 -18.77 2.92
N ARG A 188 -19.49 -18.35 3.80
CA ARG A 188 -20.65 -19.17 4.22
C ARG A 188 -21.58 -19.52 3.05
N ASN A 189 -21.61 -18.69 2.02
CA ASN A 189 -22.42 -18.92 0.81
C ASN A 189 -21.64 -19.67 -0.29
N GLY A 190 -20.55 -20.37 0.06
CA GLY A 190 -19.83 -21.25 -0.85
C GLY A 190 -18.70 -20.59 -1.65
N HIS A 191 -18.34 -19.35 -1.32
CA HIS A 191 -17.23 -18.63 -1.96
C HIS A 191 -15.99 -18.62 -1.05
N ASP A 192 -15.21 -19.69 -1.09
CA ASP A 192 -14.11 -19.98 -0.16
C ASP A 192 -12.70 -19.67 -0.69
N LYS A 193 -12.59 -19.05 -1.86
CA LYS A 193 -11.33 -18.70 -2.49
C LYS A 193 -10.93 -17.26 -2.19
N ASN A 194 -9.64 -17.00 -2.01
CA ASN A 194 -9.12 -15.63 -1.93
C ASN A 194 -9.45 -14.86 -3.21
N GLY A 195 -9.75 -13.57 -3.09
CA GLY A 195 -10.04 -12.73 -4.25
C GLY A 195 -10.81 -11.46 -3.89
N HIS A 196 -11.15 -10.68 -4.92
CA HIS A 196 -11.96 -9.47 -4.76
C HIS A 196 -13.45 -9.83 -4.71
N TYR A 197 -14.14 -9.35 -3.68
CA TYR A 197 -15.56 -9.56 -3.47
C TYR A 197 -16.26 -8.22 -3.29
N LEU A 198 -17.43 -8.09 -3.91
CA LEU A 198 -18.29 -6.92 -3.75
C LEU A 198 -19.02 -7.04 -2.40
N LEU A 199 -18.81 -6.07 -1.52
CA LEU A 199 -19.46 -6.00 -0.21
C LEU A 199 -20.46 -4.84 -0.13
N ASP A 200 -21.60 -5.10 0.50
CA ASP A 200 -22.56 -4.09 0.97
C ASP A 200 -22.57 -4.11 2.50
N VAL A 201 -21.66 -3.37 3.11
CA VAL A 201 -21.31 -3.48 4.55
C VAL A 201 -22.34 -2.86 5.48
N ASP A 202 -23.19 -1.97 4.99
CA ASP A 202 -24.22 -1.27 5.77
C ASP A 202 -25.63 -1.42 5.18
N GLY A 203 -25.77 -2.15 4.08
CA GLY A 203 -27.04 -2.52 3.47
C GLY A 203 -27.64 -1.41 2.61
N LYS A 204 -28.82 -1.73 2.06
CA LYS A 204 -29.50 -0.84 1.11
C LYS A 204 -29.76 0.55 1.69
N GLY A 205 -29.27 1.57 0.98
CA GLY A 205 -29.43 2.98 1.35
C GLY A 205 -28.25 3.55 2.16
N GLY A 206 -27.27 2.72 2.49
CA GLY A 206 -25.99 3.11 3.07
C GLY A 206 -24.95 3.57 2.05
N VAL A 207 -23.68 3.28 2.29
CA VAL A 207 -22.61 3.51 1.33
C VAL A 207 -22.80 2.60 0.10
N PRO A 208 -22.45 3.05 -1.11
CA PRO A 208 -22.50 2.15 -2.27
C PRO A 208 -21.57 0.97 -2.05
N ALA A 209 -22.04 -0.23 -2.42
CA ALA A 209 -21.25 -1.45 -2.39
C ALA A 209 -19.90 -1.28 -3.11
N PHE A 210 -18.86 -1.95 -2.60
CA PHE A 210 -17.50 -1.81 -3.10
C PHE A 210 -16.70 -3.10 -3.00
N TYR A 211 -15.72 -3.23 -3.88
CA TYR A 211 -14.82 -4.38 -3.88
C TYR A 211 -13.78 -4.28 -2.76
N VAL A 212 -13.57 -5.39 -2.08
CA VAL A 212 -12.48 -5.59 -1.12
C VAL A 212 -11.77 -6.90 -1.45
N TRP A 213 -10.47 -6.98 -1.17
CA TRP A 213 -9.78 -8.26 -1.28
C TRP A 213 -10.03 -9.08 -0.01
N CYS A 214 -10.64 -10.26 -0.14
CA CYS A 214 -10.88 -11.18 0.95
C CYS A 214 -9.80 -12.26 0.98
N ASN A 215 -9.11 -12.37 2.11
CA ASN A 215 -8.40 -13.59 2.47
C ASN A 215 -9.41 -14.57 3.07
N MET A 216 -9.79 -15.58 2.30
CA MET A 216 -10.67 -16.66 2.73
C MET A 216 -9.90 -17.78 3.46
N THR A 217 -8.57 -17.78 3.46
CA THR A 217 -7.77 -18.76 4.20
C THR A 217 -7.72 -18.48 5.71
N SER A 218 -7.95 -17.23 6.13
CA SER A 218 -8.08 -16.89 7.55
C SER A 218 -9.42 -17.35 8.13
N SER A 219 -9.46 -17.45 9.46
CA SER A 219 -10.66 -17.82 10.23
C SER A 219 -10.77 -16.92 11.47
N PRO A 220 -11.66 -15.91 11.46
CA PRO A 220 -12.55 -15.52 10.35
C PRO A 220 -11.79 -14.99 9.12
N PRO A 221 -12.39 -15.03 7.92
CA PRO A 221 -11.89 -14.31 6.75
C PRO A 221 -11.56 -12.84 7.03
N THR A 222 -10.58 -12.32 6.30
CA THR A 222 -10.08 -10.96 6.50
C THR A 222 -10.22 -10.16 5.21
N ALA A 223 -10.92 -9.03 5.27
CA ALA A 223 -11.00 -8.02 4.22
C ALA A 223 -9.78 -7.10 4.27
N PHE A 224 -9.23 -6.78 3.10
CA PHE A 224 -8.09 -5.89 2.93
C PHE A 224 -8.46 -4.72 2.03
N ILE A 225 -8.06 -3.51 2.44
CA ILE A 225 -8.14 -2.29 1.65
C ILE A 225 -6.73 -1.72 1.50
N GLY A 226 -6.25 -1.65 0.26
CA GLY A 226 -4.93 -1.13 -0.08
C GLY A 226 -4.91 0.39 -0.26
N HIS A 227 -3.72 0.89 -0.55
CA HIS A 227 -3.43 2.32 -0.75
C HIS A 227 -2.28 2.53 -1.73
N ASP A 228 -2.05 3.80 -2.08
CA ASP A 228 -1.05 4.27 -3.05
C ASP A 228 0.41 4.27 -2.57
N GLN A 229 0.65 4.19 -1.25
CA GLN A 229 2.02 4.20 -0.73
C GLN A 229 2.78 2.92 -1.10
N GLY A 230 4.06 3.08 -1.43
CA GLY A 230 4.94 1.99 -1.81
C GLY A 230 5.26 1.04 -0.65
N LEU A 231 5.79 -0.13 -1.03
CA LEU A 231 6.12 -1.26 -0.16
C LEU A 231 7.13 -0.93 0.95
N ARG A 232 8.04 0.00 0.65
CA ARG A 232 9.03 0.59 1.55
C ARG A 232 9.49 1.89 0.92
N THR A 233 9.09 3.01 1.49
CA THR A 233 9.27 4.34 0.88
C THR A 233 10.32 5.13 1.63
N LYS A 234 11.30 5.67 0.90
CA LYS A 234 12.39 6.46 1.46
C LYS A 234 11.89 7.85 1.89
N THR A 235 12.43 8.35 3.00
CA THR A 235 12.34 9.75 3.42
C THR A 235 13.72 10.29 3.76
N ASP A 236 14.16 11.34 3.06
CA ASP A 236 15.45 12.01 3.25
C ASP A 236 15.40 13.47 2.77
N GLY A 237 16.25 14.32 3.34
CA GLY A 237 16.38 15.74 2.99
C GLY A 237 15.46 16.70 3.75
N TYR A 238 14.77 16.24 4.80
CA TYR A 238 13.76 17.03 5.53
C TYR A 238 14.10 17.16 7.01
N GLU A 239 14.63 18.33 7.38
CA GLU A 239 15.11 18.60 8.74
C GLU A 239 13.98 18.93 9.72
N LYS A 240 13.07 19.84 9.32
CA LYS A 240 12.04 20.37 10.22
C LYS A 240 11.02 19.29 10.61
N GLU A 241 10.47 19.42 11.82
CA GLU A 241 9.41 18.54 12.36
C GLU A 241 8.30 18.27 11.32
N GLY A 242 8.14 17.01 10.95
CA GLY A 242 7.10 16.54 10.02
C GLY A 242 7.03 17.28 8.68
N SER A 243 8.17 17.80 8.21
CA SER A 243 8.23 18.60 6.98
C SER A 243 8.15 17.77 5.71
N HIS A 244 8.50 16.47 5.75
CA HIS A 244 8.16 15.55 4.68
C HIS A 244 6.76 15.00 4.92
N ILE A 245 5.85 15.23 3.97
CA ILE A 245 4.44 14.84 4.09
C ILE A 245 4.11 13.82 3.00
N PHE A 246 3.70 12.63 3.43
CA PHE A 246 3.13 11.61 2.56
C PHE A 246 1.63 11.50 2.83
N ARG A 247 0.81 11.80 1.83
CA ARG A 247 -0.65 11.62 1.91
C ARG A 247 -1.01 10.23 1.41
N VAL A 248 -1.87 9.54 2.15
CA VAL A 248 -2.30 8.18 1.82
C VAL A 248 -3.63 8.22 1.08
N LEU A 249 -3.65 7.66 -0.13
CA LEU A 249 -4.85 7.49 -0.93
C LEU A 249 -5.25 6.02 -0.94
N TYR A 250 -6.45 5.71 -0.44
CA TYR A 250 -6.99 4.35 -0.39
C TYR A 250 -7.75 3.99 -1.68
N ASP A 251 -7.85 2.68 -1.92
CA ASP A 251 -8.58 2.06 -3.04
C ASP A 251 -10.09 2.37 -3.06
N VAL A 252 -10.64 2.80 -1.92
CA VAL A 252 -12.06 3.09 -1.73
C VAL A 252 -12.25 4.47 -1.09
N THR A 253 -13.47 4.97 -1.13
CA THR A 253 -13.77 6.26 -0.48
C THR A 253 -13.64 6.14 1.04
N MET A 254 -13.32 7.25 1.71
CA MET A 254 -13.23 7.26 3.18
C MET A 254 -14.54 6.83 3.84
N ARG A 255 -15.70 7.18 3.26
CA ARG A 255 -17.01 6.74 3.77
C ARG A 255 -17.15 5.22 3.74
N GLN A 256 -16.79 4.58 2.62
CA GLN A 256 -16.81 3.12 2.47
C GLN A 256 -15.85 2.44 3.44
N LEU A 257 -14.63 2.98 3.56
CA LEU A 257 -13.62 2.45 4.47
C LEU A 257 -14.07 2.54 5.94
N THR A 258 -14.65 3.66 6.36
CA THR A 258 -15.20 3.79 7.71
C THR A 258 -16.42 2.90 7.96
N ALA A 259 -17.23 2.63 6.93
CA ALA A 259 -18.36 1.71 7.03
C ALA A 259 -17.89 0.26 7.20
N LEU A 260 -16.84 -0.16 6.47
CA LEU A 260 -16.19 -1.46 6.68
C LEU A 260 -15.68 -1.62 8.12
N MET A 261 -15.13 -0.54 8.67
CA MET A 261 -14.59 -0.47 10.03
C MET A 261 -15.64 -0.17 11.12
N ALA A 262 -16.93 -0.19 10.79
CA ALA A 262 -17.99 0.12 11.75
C ALA A 262 -18.00 -0.84 12.95
N ASN A 263 -17.46 -2.06 12.79
CA ASN A 263 -17.13 -2.94 13.91
C ASN A 263 -15.70 -2.65 14.43
N PRO A 264 -15.56 -1.96 15.58
CA PRO A 264 -14.30 -1.39 16.02
C PRO A 264 -13.29 -2.41 16.58
N THR A 265 -13.66 -3.68 16.76
CA THR A 265 -12.76 -4.70 17.34
C THR A 265 -11.98 -5.49 16.31
N ASN A 266 -12.32 -5.38 15.03
CA ASN A 266 -11.88 -6.35 14.03
C ASN A 266 -10.87 -5.79 13.03
N CYS A 267 -10.58 -4.50 13.10
CA CYS A 267 -9.74 -3.82 12.11
C CYS A 267 -8.42 -3.36 12.69
N LYS A 268 -7.36 -3.44 11.87
CA LYS A 268 -6.01 -3.01 12.23
C LYS A 268 -5.26 -2.55 10.99
N GLN A 269 -4.21 -1.77 11.20
CA GLN A 269 -3.31 -1.35 10.13
C GLN A 269 -1.87 -1.42 10.62
N TYR A 270 -1.02 -2.09 9.86
CA TYR A 270 0.40 -2.19 10.18
C TYR A 270 1.14 -0.93 9.72
N PHE A 271 2.06 -0.45 10.54
CA PHE A 271 2.95 0.64 10.17
C PHE A 271 4.33 0.44 10.79
N LYS A 272 5.37 0.63 9.99
CA LYS A 272 6.78 0.48 10.36
C LYS A 272 7.58 1.69 9.88
N TYR A 273 8.52 2.11 10.72
CA TYR A 273 9.52 3.10 10.38
C TYR A 273 10.91 2.61 10.76
N GLU A 274 11.81 2.74 9.81
CA GLU A 274 13.23 2.47 9.93
C GLU A 274 13.97 3.79 9.84
N CYS A 275 14.91 4.02 10.75
CA CYS A 275 15.56 5.30 10.94
C CYS A 275 17.07 5.12 11.07
N HIS A 276 17.82 6.11 10.58
CA HIS A 276 19.26 6.20 10.70
C HIS A 276 19.62 7.68 10.85
N GLY A 277 19.96 8.10 12.07
CA GLY A 277 20.09 9.51 12.45
C GLY A 277 18.78 10.28 12.23
N ALA A 278 17.63 9.65 12.46
CA ALA A 278 16.33 10.27 12.30
C ALA A 278 15.38 9.88 13.43
N ALA A 279 14.77 10.86 14.07
CA ALA A 279 13.98 10.64 15.28
C ALA A 279 12.47 10.60 15.05
N ILE A 280 11.78 9.87 15.94
CA ILE A 280 10.36 10.07 16.17
C ILE A 280 10.20 11.24 17.14
N ASN A 281 10.87 11.19 18.29
CA ASN A 281 10.96 12.28 19.25
C ASN A 281 12.43 12.55 19.62
N TYR A 282 12.83 13.82 19.63
CA TYR A 282 14.17 14.22 20.06
C TYR A 282 14.14 15.63 20.64
N GLY A 283 14.88 15.86 21.74
CA GLY A 283 14.97 17.19 22.35
C GLY A 283 13.64 17.79 22.85
N GLY A 284 12.62 16.97 23.08
CA GLY A 284 11.27 17.42 23.46
C GLY A 284 10.36 17.79 22.27
N ALA A 285 10.86 17.68 21.03
CA ALA A 285 10.09 17.84 19.81
C ALA A 285 9.72 16.49 19.20
N ALA A 286 8.57 16.43 18.52
CA ALA A 286 8.12 15.27 17.76
C ALA A 286 8.38 15.52 16.28
N TYR A 287 9.37 14.82 15.72
CA TYR A 287 9.81 14.96 14.33
C TYR A 287 9.02 14.10 13.36
N SER A 288 8.55 12.93 13.82
CA SER A 288 7.79 12.00 12.99
C SER A 288 6.49 11.58 13.66
N TRP A 289 5.40 11.49 12.91
CA TRP A 289 4.08 11.05 13.39
C TRP A 289 3.20 10.58 12.22
N TRP A 290 2.16 9.84 12.55
CA TRP A 290 1.07 9.55 11.62
C TRP A 290 -0.16 10.39 11.97
N VAL A 291 -1.00 10.64 10.97
CA VAL A 291 -2.22 11.43 11.08
C VAL A 291 -3.43 10.53 10.91
N SER A 292 -4.40 10.65 11.82
CA SER A 292 -5.63 9.85 11.81
C SER A 292 -6.59 10.30 10.70
N ARG A 293 -7.67 9.53 10.51
CA ARG A 293 -8.77 9.92 9.62
C ARG A 293 -9.44 11.25 9.94
N ASP A 294 -9.32 11.70 11.18
CA ASP A 294 -9.91 12.95 11.67
C ASP A 294 -8.94 14.13 11.52
N GLY A 295 -7.77 13.92 10.90
CA GLY A 295 -6.72 14.94 10.78
C GLY A 295 -5.91 15.15 12.06
N GLU A 296 -6.05 14.26 13.05
CA GLU A 296 -5.35 14.38 14.33
C GLU A 296 -3.90 13.89 14.21
N LYS A 297 -2.95 14.72 14.67
CA LYS A 297 -1.56 14.31 14.89
C LYS A 297 -1.52 13.32 16.05
N MET A 298 -1.16 12.07 15.75
CA MET A 298 -1.12 11.01 16.75
C MET A 298 0.14 11.09 17.60
N THR A 299 0.00 10.81 18.89
CA THR A 299 1.06 10.97 19.92
C THR A 299 1.74 9.66 20.30
N TYR A 300 1.36 8.56 19.66
CA TYR A 300 1.92 7.23 19.88
C TYR A 300 2.28 6.59 18.54
N TRP A 301 3.29 5.74 18.56
CA TRP A 301 3.67 4.93 17.41
C TRP A 301 2.93 3.59 17.43
N PRO A 302 2.70 2.93 16.28
CA PRO A 302 2.12 1.58 16.24
C PRO A 302 2.75 0.62 17.27
N GLY A 303 1.89 -0.15 17.95
CA GLY A 303 2.29 -1.02 19.07
C GLY A 303 2.58 -0.31 20.40
N GLY A 304 2.70 1.02 20.42
CA GLY A 304 2.77 1.84 21.62
C GLY A 304 1.43 2.00 22.35
N ASP A 305 1.42 2.74 23.46
CA ASP A 305 0.21 2.97 24.25
C ASP A 305 -0.48 4.28 23.81
N PRO A 306 -1.76 4.26 23.41
CA PRO A 306 -2.40 5.46 22.90
C PRO A 306 -2.66 6.57 23.92
N LYS A 307 -2.52 6.28 25.22
CA LYS A 307 -2.59 7.29 26.30
C LYS A 307 -1.21 7.73 26.76
N LEU A 308 -0.24 6.81 26.80
CA LEU A 308 1.10 7.09 27.35
C LEU A 308 2.16 7.44 26.28
N GLY A 309 1.84 7.21 25.00
CA GLY A 309 2.71 7.43 23.87
C GLY A 309 3.65 6.26 23.58
N GLY A 310 4.76 6.60 22.93
CA GLY A 310 5.89 5.73 22.60
C GLY A 310 5.58 4.59 21.64
N CYS A 311 6.44 3.58 21.66
CA CYS A 311 6.49 2.50 20.68
C CYS A 311 6.31 1.11 21.33
N ALA A 312 6.19 0.08 20.49
CA ALA A 312 6.07 -1.31 20.95
C ALA A 312 7.18 -1.71 21.95
N CYS A 313 8.41 -1.24 21.73
CA CYS A 313 9.55 -1.53 22.61
C CYS A 313 9.43 -0.93 24.01
N GLU A 314 8.61 0.13 24.21
CA GLU A 314 8.41 0.75 25.53
C GLU A 314 7.68 -0.24 26.44
N ARG A 315 6.71 -0.97 25.87
CA ARG A 315 5.93 -1.98 26.61
C ARG A 315 6.79 -3.13 27.12
N THR A 316 7.88 -3.42 26.43
CA THR A 316 8.83 -4.49 26.77
C THR A 316 10.09 -3.99 27.46
N ASN A 317 10.19 -2.67 27.74
CA ASN A 317 11.40 -2.01 28.23
C ASN A 317 12.66 -2.37 27.43
N SER A 318 12.50 -2.55 26.11
CA SER A 318 13.55 -2.99 25.22
C SER A 318 13.96 -1.92 24.20
N CYS A 319 13.48 -0.69 24.36
CA CYS A 319 13.90 0.41 23.51
C CYS A 319 15.38 0.75 23.75
N ALA A 320 16.06 1.10 22.66
CA ALA A 320 17.44 1.53 22.74
C ALA A 320 17.63 2.77 23.64
N GLY A 321 18.73 2.77 24.40
CA GLY A 321 19.14 3.86 25.32
C GLY A 321 18.14 4.26 26.40
N GLY A 322 17.12 3.43 26.67
CA GLY A 322 16.09 3.76 27.65
C GLY A 322 15.09 4.82 27.18
N HIS A 323 15.02 5.09 25.87
CA HIS A 323 14.01 5.95 25.28
C HIS A 323 12.64 5.25 25.16
N LYS A 324 11.62 5.96 24.65
CA LYS A 324 10.27 5.41 24.42
C LYS A 324 10.11 4.72 23.07
N CYS A 325 11.04 4.98 22.15
CA CYS A 325 11.12 4.35 20.84
C CYS A 325 12.58 4.05 20.53
N ASN A 326 12.84 3.07 19.67
CA ASN A 326 14.21 2.82 19.23
C ASN A 326 14.75 4.01 18.42
N CYS A 327 13.95 4.60 17.55
CA CYS A 327 14.35 5.74 16.72
C CYS A 327 14.62 7.03 17.52
N ASP A 328 14.12 7.15 18.75
CA ASP A 328 14.41 8.30 19.61
C ASP A 328 15.89 8.39 20.04
N MET A 329 16.67 7.32 19.85
CA MET A 329 18.13 7.35 20.05
C MET A 329 18.84 8.36 19.15
N ASN A 330 18.27 8.63 17.98
CA ASN A 330 18.81 9.53 16.97
C ASN A 330 20.33 9.39 16.71
N ASP A 331 20.77 8.18 16.43
CA ASP A 331 22.17 7.87 16.11
C ASP A 331 22.31 7.28 14.70
N LEU A 332 23.53 7.26 14.17
CA LEU A 332 23.84 6.69 12.85
C LEU A 332 23.87 5.15 12.85
N THR A 333 22.96 4.54 13.62
CA THR A 333 22.67 3.11 13.64
C THR A 333 21.29 2.92 13.05
N TRP A 334 21.09 1.94 12.15
CA TRP A 334 19.74 1.61 11.72
C TRP A 334 18.94 1.04 12.87
N ARG A 335 17.80 1.66 13.13
CA ARG A 335 16.82 1.24 14.12
C ARG A 335 15.45 1.18 13.47
N GLN A 336 14.51 0.55 14.18
CA GLN A 336 13.15 0.46 13.70
C GLN A 336 12.14 0.45 14.85
N ASP A 337 10.98 0.99 14.55
CA ASP A 337 9.78 0.86 15.38
C ASP A 337 8.60 0.48 14.48
N GLU A 338 7.88 -0.55 14.87
CA GLU A 338 6.82 -1.16 14.08
C GLU A 338 5.69 -1.69 14.97
N GLY A 339 4.52 -1.88 14.36
CA GLY A 339 3.41 -2.55 15.02
C GLY A 339 2.10 -2.37 14.28
N TYR A 340 1.04 -2.89 14.88
CA TYR A 340 -0.33 -2.62 14.44
C TYR A 340 -0.92 -1.45 15.20
N ILE A 341 -1.60 -0.58 14.48
CA ILE A 341 -2.57 0.36 15.01
C ILE A 341 -3.89 -0.40 15.12
N THR A 342 -4.40 -0.56 16.34
CA THR A 342 -5.65 -1.31 16.63
C THR A 342 -6.78 -0.39 17.10
N HIS A 343 -6.50 0.90 17.28
CA HIS A 343 -7.51 1.90 17.60
C HIS A 343 -8.32 2.27 16.37
N VAL A 344 -9.33 1.47 16.05
CA VAL A 344 -10.14 1.59 14.83
C VAL A 344 -10.80 2.95 14.67
N THR A 345 -11.12 3.64 15.77
CA THR A 345 -11.66 5.00 15.73
C THR A 345 -10.69 6.03 15.16
N LYS A 346 -9.38 5.74 15.15
CA LYS A 346 -8.32 6.58 14.58
C LYS A 346 -7.86 6.11 13.21
N LEU A 347 -8.25 4.90 12.79
CA LEU A 347 -7.96 4.39 11.47
C LEU A 347 -8.94 4.93 10.41
N PRO A 348 -8.51 4.99 9.14
CA PRO A 348 -7.17 4.64 8.66
C PRO A 348 -6.12 5.76 8.88
N VAL A 349 -4.85 5.45 8.62
CA VAL A 349 -3.78 6.46 8.52
C VAL A 349 -3.99 7.32 7.27
N THR A 350 -4.04 8.65 7.39
CA THR A 350 -4.26 9.56 6.23
C THR A 350 -3.02 10.32 5.81
N GLU A 351 -2.10 10.59 6.74
CA GLU A 351 -0.80 11.16 6.44
C GLU A 351 0.29 10.49 7.27
N LEU A 352 1.48 10.42 6.70
CA LEU A 352 2.72 10.09 7.37
C LEU A 352 3.65 11.29 7.28
N ARG A 353 4.17 11.71 8.41
CA ARG A 353 5.04 12.88 8.50
C ARG A 353 6.37 12.51 9.11
N PHE A 354 7.43 12.98 8.46
CA PHE A 354 8.81 12.73 8.87
C PHE A 354 9.61 14.05 8.86
N GLY A 355 10.55 14.15 9.79
CA GLY A 355 11.55 15.21 9.91
C GLY A 355 12.87 14.59 10.38
N ASP A 356 13.86 15.41 10.76
CA ASP A 356 15.17 14.91 11.24
C ASP A 356 15.83 13.98 10.21
N THR A 357 15.75 14.36 8.94
CA THR A 357 16.38 13.63 7.84
C THR A 357 17.22 14.55 6.96
N GLY A 358 17.60 15.73 7.47
CA GLY A 358 18.28 16.77 6.70
C GLY A 358 19.80 16.71 6.78
N GLY A 359 20.33 16.11 7.85
CA GLY A 359 21.75 15.98 8.14
C GLY A 359 22.48 14.94 7.29
N ALA A 360 23.81 15.00 7.36
CA ALA A 360 24.67 14.08 6.62
C ALA A 360 24.54 12.65 7.17
N GLY A 361 24.04 11.75 6.34
CA GLY A 361 23.80 10.36 6.71
C GLY A 361 22.41 10.11 7.32
N GLU A 362 21.61 11.15 7.52
CA GLU A 362 20.26 11.00 8.05
C GLU A 362 19.29 10.54 6.96
N GLN A 363 18.50 9.53 7.28
CA GLN A 363 17.47 9.02 6.39
C GLN A 363 16.56 8.05 7.13
N GLY A 364 15.35 7.88 6.59
CA GLY A 364 14.44 6.84 7.04
C GLY A 364 13.75 6.14 5.88
N TYR A 365 13.10 5.04 6.22
CA TYR A 365 12.20 4.32 5.36
C TYR A 365 10.94 3.99 6.12
N PHE A 366 9.80 4.02 5.46
CA PHE A 366 8.55 3.62 6.07
C PHE A 366 7.80 2.60 5.23
N THR A 367 7.02 1.77 5.91
CA THR A 367 6.13 0.79 5.30
C THR A 367 4.76 0.91 5.96
N LEU A 368 3.75 1.27 5.19
CA LEU A 368 2.35 1.26 5.61
C LEU A 368 1.68 0.03 4.99
N GLY A 369 0.99 -0.73 5.83
CA GLY A 369 0.20 -1.88 5.40
C GLY A 369 -1.22 -1.50 4.99
N PRO A 370 -1.95 -2.42 4.32
CA PRO A 370 -3.37 -2.25 4.08
C PRO A 370 -4.14 -2.14 5.40
N VAL A 371 -5.37 -1.64 5.32
CA VAL A 371 -6.33 -1.81 6.41
C VAL A 371 -6.85 -3.24 6.34
N GLU A 372 -6.72 -3.97 7.44
CA GLU A 372 -7.14 -5.37 7.57
C GLU A 372 -8.33 -5.44 8.51
N CYS A 373 -9.44 -6.04 8.08
CA CYS A 373 -10.66 -6.18 8.87
C CYS A 373 -11.16 -7.63 8.85
N GLU A 374 -11.17 -8.28 10.00
CA GLU A 374 -11.79 -9.60 10.16
C GLU A 374 -13.32 -9.48 10.10
N ASN A 375 -13.97 -9.99 9.04
CA ASN A 375 -15.40 -9.79 8.85
C ASN A 375 -16.14 -10.91 8.14
#